data_AF-A0A3C0U728-F1
#
_entry.id   AF-A0A3C0U728-F1
#
_cell.length_a   1.000
_cell.length_b   1.000
_cell.length_c   1.000
_cell.angle_alpha   90.00
_cell.angle_beta   90.00
_cell.angle_gamma   90.00
#
_symmetry.space_group_name_H-M   'P 1'
#
loop_
_entity.id
_entity.type
_entity.pdbx_description
1 polymer ?
#
loop_
_entity_poly.entity_id
_entity_poly.type
_entity_poly.pdbx_seq_one_letter_code
_entity_poly.pdbx_strand_id
1 'polypeptide(L)'
;MKRQLLSLVCTVLSLTAFGQSYVSISDINYVSAPDLAACDDTSAYLGQTIITRGVVVTPGNVSEVSSGSVTGGARPFIFIQDTAVGGQSTPFAGIEVMGVYSSSTGALQVPATFTQALPGDIVEVKGVVGEYNGSNQLSLADANSFSIVTVTTDPIVSDTITV
;
A
#
# COMPACT_ATOMS: atom_id res chain seq x y z
N MET A 1 -22.29 35.79 26.91
CA MET A 1 -22.65 35.47 25.51
C MET A 1 -21.44 35.26 24.60
N LYS A 2 -20.50 36.22 24.47
CA LYS A 2 -19.31 36.08 23.58
C LYS A 2 -18.42 34.85 23.86
N ARG A 3 -18.23 34.47 25.13
CA ARG A 3 -17.44 33.28 25.51
C ARG A 3 -18.09 31.95 25.13
N GLN A 4 -19.43 31.87 25.16
CA GLN A 4 -20.15 30.65 24.78
C GLN A 4 -20.23 30.49 23.26
N LEU A 5 -20.27 31.61 22.52
CA LEU A 5 -20.19 31.59 21.06
C LEU A 5 -18.82 31.07 20.58
N LEU A 6 -17.73 31.48 21.24
CA LEU A 6 -16.38 31.03 20.90
C LEU A 6 -16.18 29.54 21.18
N SER A 7 -16.72 29.02 22.29
CA SER A 7 -16.70 27.59 22.58
C SER A 7 -17.51 26.78 21.57
N LEU A 8 -18.67 27.28 21.13
CA LEU A 8 -19.50 26.59 20.13
C LEU A 8 -18.81 26.54 18.75
N VAL A 9 -18.12 27.61 18.35
CA VAL A 9 -17.37 27.66 17.08
C VAL A 9 -16.18 26.68 17.10
N CYS A 10 -15.43 26.60 18.20
CA CYS A 10 -14.32 25.62 18.30
C CYS A 10 -14.80 24.16 18.22
N THR A 11 -15.95 23.83 18.81
CA THR A 11 -16.52 22.47 18.75
C THR A 11 -17.05 22.09 17.36
N VAL A 12 -17.51 23.07 16.56
CA VAL A 12 -17.98 22.83 15.20
C VAL A 12 -16.81 22.64 14.22
N LEU A 13 -15.68 23.32 14.42
CA LEU A 13 -14.48 23.12 13.59
C LEU A 13 -13.81 21.75 13.81
N SER A 14 -13.94 21.18 15.01
CA SER A 14 -13.38 19.85 15.32
C SER A 14 -14.10 18.67 14.65
N LEU A 15 -15.22 18.91 13.95
CA LEU A 15 -15.99 17.86 13.27
C LEU A 15 -15.50 17.53 11.85
N THR A 16 -14.44 18.18 11.37
CA THR A 16 -13.85 17.88 10.04
C THR A 16 -12.68 16.91 10.15
N ALA A 17 -12.91 15.76 10.78
CA ALA A 17 -12.00 14.62 10.64
C ALA A 17 -12.26 13.98 9.26
N PHE A 18 -11.51 14.41 8.23
CA PHE A 18 -11.46 13.68 6.97
C PHE A 18 -10.82 12.32 7.24
N GLY A 19 -11.59 11.23 7.13
CA GLY A 19 -10.99 9.90 7.03
C GLY A 19 -10.14 9.84 5.77
N GLN A 20 -8.92 9.31 5.84
CA GLN A 20 -8.12 9.06 4.64
C GLN A 20 -8.92 8.13 3.72
N SER A 21 -9.19 8.59 2.49
CA SER A 21 -9.82 7.76 1.47
C SER A 21 -8.82 6.73 0.94
N TYR A 22 -9.33 5.55 0.58
CA TYR A 22 -8.51 4.55 -0.08
C TYR A 22 -8.07 5.04 -1.46
N VAL A 23 -6.82 4.77 -1.82
CA VAL A 23 -6.28 4.97 -3.16
C VAL A 23 -6.18 3.60 -3.82
N SER A 24 -6.72 3.46 -5.03
CA SER A 24 -6.60 2.21 -5.78
C SER A 24 -5.15 2.00 -6.26
N ILE A 25 -4.74 0.75 -6.44
CA ILE A 25 -3.38 0.45 -6.92
C ILE A 25 -3.22 0.92 -8.37
N SER A 26 -4.30 0.81 -9.15
CA SER A 26 -4.36 1.34 -10.51
C SER A 26 -4.10 2.84 -10.54
N ASP A 27 -4.68 3.62 -9.62
CA ASP A 27 -4.43 5.07 -9.54
C ASP A 27 -3.00 5.38 -9.09
N ILE A 28 -2.42 4.58 -8.19
CA ILE A 28 -1.02 4.74 -7.75
C ILE A 28 -0.07 4.59 -8.94
N ASN A 29 -0.34 3.62 -9.82
CA ASN A 29 0.53 3.28 -10.95
C ASN A 29 0.19 4.03 -12.25
N TYR A 30 -0.97 4.68 -12.32
CA TYR A 30 -1.39 5.39 -13.51
C TYR A 30 -0.59 6.69 -13.69
N VAL A 31 -0.10 6.89 -14.92
CA VAL A 31 0.51 8.14 -15.37
C VAL A 31 -0.31 8.69 -16.53
N SER A 32 -0.60 9.98 -16.52
CA SER A 32 -1.47 10.58 -17.55
C SER A 32 -0.75 10.73 -18.89
N ALA A 33 -1.50 10.71 -20.00
CA ALA A 33 -0.91 10.93 -21.33
C ALA A 33 -0.18 12.29 -21.47
N PRO A 34 -0.65 13.41 -20.88
CA PRO A 34 0.12 14.64 -20.79
C PRO A 34 1.47 14.51 -20.09
N ASP A 35 1.54 13.80 -18.96
CA ASP A 35 2.79 13.61 -18.20
C ASP A 35 3.78 12.76 -19.01
N LEU A 36 3.30 11.66 -19.60
CA LEU A 36 4.11 10.84 -20.52
C LEU A 36 4.62 11.63 -21.73
N ALA A 37 3.80 12.54 -22.29
CA ALA A 37 4.21 13.43 -23.36
C ALA A 37 5.25 14.47 -22.91
N ALA A 38 5.29 14.79 -21.62
CA ALA A 38 6.32 15.61 -20.97
C ALA A 38 7.54 14.80 -20.50
N CYS A 39 7.60 13.50 -20.81
CA CYS A 39 8.61 12.56 -20.31
C CYS A 39 8.67 12.47 -18.78
N ASP A 40 7.52 12.65 -18.13
CA ASP A 40 7.32 12.42 -16.70
C ASP A 40 6.53 11.12 -16.51
N ASP A 41 7.20 10.08 -16.03
CA ASP A 41 6.62 8.78 -15.68
C ASP A 41 6.45 8.60 -14.17
N THR A 42 6.58 9.69 -13.41
CA THR A 42 6.46 9.69 -11.95
C THR A 42 5.03 9.44 -11.52
N SER A 43 4.83 8.62 -10.49
CA SER A 43 3.52 8.49 -9.85
C SER A 43 3.07 9.83 -9.26
N ALA A 44 1.80 10.21 -9.48
CA ALA A 44 1.18 11.35 -8.80
C ALA A 44 1.19 11.22 -7.27
N TYR A 45 1.40 10.01 -6.75
CA TYR A 45 1.44 9.69 -5.32
C TYR A 45 2.86 9.54 -4.76
N LEU A 46 3.92 9.73 -5.56
CA LEU A 46 5.30 9.56 -5.10
C LEU A 46 5.57 10.37 -3.81
N GLY A 47 6.13 9.71 -2.80
CA GLY A 47 6.44 10.27 -1.49
C GLY A 47 5.25 10.48 -0.57
N GLN A 48 4.02 10.19 -1.00
CA GLN A 48 2.82 10.34 -0.19
C GLN A 48 2.53 9.07 0.63
N THR A 49 1.96 9.26 1.82
CA THR A 49 1.40 8.17 2.63
C THR A 49 -0.06 7.94 2.24
N ILE A 50 -0.36 6.76 1.71
CA ILE A 50 -1.70 6.35 1.27
C ILE A 50 -2.20 5.15 2.08
N ILE A 51 -3.49 4.87 1.98
CA ILE A 51 -4.08 3.59 2.39
C ILE A 51 -4.62 2.92 1.12
N THR A 52 -4.25 1.67 0.88
CA THR A 52 -4.75 0.88 -0.24
C THR A 52 -5.16 -0.53 0.21
N ARG A 53 -5.95 -1.20 -0.62
CA ARG A 53 -6.30 -2.61 -0.45
C ARG A 53 -5.97 -3.39 -1.71
N GLY A 54 -5.31 -4.52 -1.50
CA GLY A 54 -4.95 -5.42 -2.59
C GLY A 54 -5.11 -6.87 -2.21
N VAL A 55 -5.24 -7.70 -3.23
CA VAL A 55 -5.27 -9.16 -3.12
C VAL A 55 -3.85 -9.68 -3.24
N VAL A 56 -3.38 -10.44 -2.25
CA VAL A 56 -2.04 -11.01 -2.21
C VAL A 56 -1.88 -12.02 -3.35
N VAL A 57 -0.78 -11.90 -4.09
CA VAL A 57 -0.40 -12.83 -5.17
C VAL A 57 0.84 -13.63 -4.77
N THR A 58 1.79 -12.99 -4.09
CA THR A 58 3.00 -13.65 -3.57
C THR A 58 2.91 -13.80 -2.06
N PRO A 59 3.12 -15.01 -1.49
CA PRO A 59 3.03 -15.22 -0.05
C PRO A 59 4.13 -14.46 0.69
N GLY A 60 3.83 -13.91 1.87
CA GLY A 60 4.78 -13.11 2.66
C GLY A 60 5.87 -13.91 3.38
N ASN A 61 5.80 -15.25 3.39
CA ASN A 61 6.72 -16.16 4.10
C ASN A 61 7.67 -16.94 3.18
N VAL A 62 7.70 -16.62 1.88
CA VAL A 62 8.58 -17.29 0.90
C VAL A 62 9.30 -16.32 -0.03
N SER A 63 9.10 -15.02 0.19
CA SER A 63 9.57 -13.92 -0.64
C SER A 63 10.63 -13.08 0.09
N GLU A 64 11.40 -13.68 0.99
CA GLU A 64 12.37 -12.94 1.77
C GLU A 64 13.74 -12.83 1.09
N VAL A 65 14.31 -11.62 1.11
CA VAL A 65 15.71 -11.39 0.76
C VAL A 65 16.54 -11.25 2.03
N SER A 66 17.68 -11.93 2.10
CA SER A 66 18.64 -11.73 3.20
C SER A 66 19.07 -10.26 3.27
N SER A 67 18.96 -9.66 4.45
CA SER A 67 19.18 -8.22 4.63
C SER A 67 19.78 -7.91 6.00
N GLY A 68 21.04 -7.46 6.02
CA GLY A 68 21.75 -7.05 7.23
C GLY A 68 21.21 -5.78 7.91
N SER A 69 20.38 -5.01 7.22
CA SER A 69 19.76 -3.78 7.76
C SER A 69 18.40 -3.99 8.42
N VAL A 70 17.85 -5.21 8.37
CA VAL A 70 16.54 -5.54 8.95
C VAL A 70 16.75 -6.40 10.19
N THR A 71 16.08 -6.07 11.28
CA THR A 71 16.07 -6.92 12.47
C THR A 71 15.43 -8.26 12.14
N GLY A 72 16.12 -9.36 12.45
CA GLY A 72 15.74 -10.70 12.00
C GLY A 72 16.45 -11.14 10.71
N GLY A 73 17.19 -10.26 10.04
CA GLY A 73 18.10 -10.62 8.93
C GLY A 73 17.42 -10.87 7.58
N ALA A 74 16.12 -10.65 7.47
CA ALA A 74 15.33 -10.92 6.28
C ALA A 74 14.38 -9.76 5.98
N ARG A 75 14.25 -9.40 4.70
CA ARG A 75 13.32 -8.38 4.19
C ARG A 75 12.27 -9.09 3.33
N PRO A 76 11.07 -9.36 3.86
CA PRO A 76 9.97 -9.90 3.08
C PRO A 76 9.36 -8.82 2.18
N PHE A 77 8.76 -9.24 1.08
CA PHE A 77 7.90 -8.41 0.24
C PHE A 77 6.70 -9.22 -0.25
N ILE A 78 5.61 -8.58 -0.62
CA ILE A 78 4.49 -9.25 -1.30
C ILE A 78 4.15 -8.45 -2.55
N PHE A 79 3.63 -9.15 -3.56
CA PHE A 79 2.90 -8.51 -4.65
C PHE A 79 1.41 -8.58 -4.35
N ILE A 80 0.74 -7.45 -4.49
CA ILE A 80 -0.71 -7.35 -4.33
C ILE A 80 -1.34 -6.80 -5.61
N GLN A 81 -2.56 -7.26 -5.89
CA GLN A 81 -3.35 -6.88 -7.06
C GLN A 81 -4.57 -6.04 -6.64
N ASP A 82 -4.94 -5.06 -7.45
CA ASP A 82 -5.95 -4.06 -7.11
C ASP A 82 -7.33 -4.67 -6.86
N THR A 83 -7.90 -4.36 -5.70
CA THR A 83 -9.28 -4.75 -5.39
C THR A 83 -10.30 -4.01 -6.24
N ALA A 84 -9.98 -2.83 -6.80
CA ALA A 84 -10.86 -2.08 -7.69
C ALA A 84 -11.19 -2.82 -9.00
N VAL A 85 -10.31 -3.73 -9.44
CA VAL A 85 -10.54 -4.64 -10.58
C VAL A 85 -10.73 -6.09 -10.15
N GLY A 86 -11.13 -6.32 -8.89
CA GLY A 86 -11.41 -7.66 -8.37
C GLY A 86 -10.18 -8.56 -8.21
N GLY A 87 -8.99 -7.97 -8.03
CA GLY A 87 -7.74 -8.72 -7.89
C GLY A 87 -7.25 -9.36 -9.18
N GLN A 88 -7.78 -8.94 -10.34
CA GLN A 88 -7.35 -9.44 -11.65
C GLN A 88 -6.04 -8.79 -12.09
N SER A 89 -5.20 -9.56 -12.75
CA SER A 89 -3.97 -9.06 -13.38
C SER A 89 -4.34 -8.18 -14.58
N THR A 90 -4.26 -6.86 -14.44
CA THR A 90 -4.49 -5.90 -15.53
C THR A 90 -3.36 -4.86 -15.54
N PRO A 91 -3.19 -4.06 -16.60
CA PRO A 91 -2.25 -2.94 -16.58
C PRO A 91 -2.47 -2.06 -15.34
N PHE A 92 -1.37 -1.66 -14.69
CA PHE A 92 -1.32 -0.80 -13.51
C PHE A 92 -1.92 -1.37 -12.22
N ALA A 93 -2.55 -2.53 -12.24
CA ALA A 93 -3.27 -3.03 -11.06
C ALA A 93 -2.37 -3.80 -10.05
N GLY A 94 -1.08 -4.00 -10.33
CA GLY A 94 -0.15 -4.69 -9.42
C GLY A 94 0.84 -3.74 -8.76
N ILE A 95 1.17 -3.95 -7.48
CA ILE A 95 2.24 -3.21 -6.79
C ILE A 95 2.97 -4.11 -5.79
N GLU A 96 4.25 -3.83 -5.60
CA GLU A 96 5.07 -4.47 -4.57
C GLU A 96 4.91 -3.74 -3.23
N VAL A 97 4.76 -4.49 -2.15
CA VAL A 97 4.78 -3.99 -0.79
C VAL A 97 6.01 -4.56 -0.10
N MET A 98 6.93 -3.68 0.29
CA MET A 98 8.06 -4.05 1.12
C MET A 98 7.57 -4.20 2.57
N GLY A 99 7.71 -5.40 3.12
CA GLY A 99 7.16 -5.79 4.42
C GLY A 99 7.91 -5.30 5.64
N VAL A 100 8.54 -4.12 5.54
CA VAL A 100 9.26 -3.51 6.66
C VAL A 100 8.80 -2.09 6.92
N TYR A 101 8.88 -1.67 8.18
CA TYR A 101 8.72 -0.28 8.61
C TYR A 101 9.95 0.17 9.39
N SER A 102 10.18 1.48 9.45
CA SER A 102 11.21 2.06 10.32
C SER A 102 10.66 2.25 11.73
N SER A 103 11.29 1.63 12.73
CA SER A 103 10.93 1.84 14.15
C SER A 103 11.26 3.25 14.62
N SER A 104 10.84 3.61 15.84
CA SER A 104 11.21 4.87 16.48
C SER A 104 12.73 5.05 16.70
N THR A 105 13.50 3.96 16.64
CA THR A 105 14.96 3.98 16.72
C THR A 105 15.64 3.96 15.34
N GLY A 106 14.87 4.01 14.25
CA GLY A 106 15.37 3.94 12.87
C GLY A 106 15.73 2.53 12.40
N ALA A 107 15.50 1.50 13.21
CA ALA A 107 15.75 0.11 12.81
C ALA A 107 14.59 -0.41 11.95
N LEU A 108 14.89 -1.12 10.87
CA LEU A 108 13.86 -1.76 10.05
C LEU A 108 13.33 -3.02 10.74
N GLN A 109 12.01 -3.11 10.88
CA GLN A 109 11.30 -4.22 11.51
C GLN A 109 10.23 -4.77 10.57
N VAL A 110 9.91 -6.06 10.71
CA VAL A 110 8.82 -6.74 10.00
C VAL A 110 7.59 -6.80 10.91
N PRO A 111 6.40 -6.35 10.49
CA PRO A 111 5.18 -6.56 11.26
C PRO A 111 4.86 -8.05 11.38
N ALA A 112 4.40 -8.48 12.56
CA ALA A 112 4.13 -9.90 12.83
C ALA A 112 3.10 -10.54 11.88
N THR A 113 2.16 -9.75 11.36
CA THR A 113 1.11 -10.20 10.43
C THR A 113 1.58 -10.29 8.98
N PHE A 114 2.70 -9.67 8.62
CA PHE A 114 3.13 -9.58 7.22
C PHE A 114 3.47 -10.95 6.63
N THR A 115 4.25 -11.76 7.35
CA THR A 115 4.62 -13.11 6.92
C THR A 115 3.47 -14.12 7.05
N GLN A 116 2.29 -13.69 7.50
CA GLN A 116 1.09 -14.55 7.55
C GLN A 116 0.23 -14.39 6.30
N ALA A 117 0.53 -13.41 5.44
CA ALA A 117 -0.21 -13.15 4.22
C ALA A 117 0.00 -14.25 3.18
N LEU A 118 -1.09 -14.85 2.72
CA LEU A 118 -1.14 -15.91 1.73
C LEU A 118 -1.81 -15.43 0.43
N PRO A 119 -1.50 -16.04 -0.72
CA PRO A 119 -2.18 -15.72 -1.97
C PRO A 119 -3.71 -15.85 -1.84
N GLY A 120 -4.44 -14.83 -2.30
CA GLY A 120 -5.89 -14.73 -2.14
C GLY A 120 -6.34 -13.94 -0.90
N ASP A 121 -5.45 -13.63 0.05
CA ASP A 121 -5.79 -12.72 1.14
C ASP A 121 -6.03 -11.31 0.61
N ILE A 122 -7.05 -10.62 1.11
CA ILE A 122 -7.20 -9.18 0.94
C ILE A 122 -6.51 -8.50 2.12
N VAL A 123 -5.51 -7.69 1.80
CA VAL A 123 -4.73 -6.93 2.78
C VAL A 123 -5.01 -5.44 2.66
N GLU A 124 -4.94 -4.74 3.79
CA GLU A 124 -4.94 -3.29 3.86
C GLU A 124 -3.55 -2.81 4.25
N VAL A 125 -3.05 -1.85 3.48
CA VAL A 125 -1.68 -1.35 3.57
C VAL A 125 -1.72 0.17 3.69
N LYS A 126 -1.17 0.69 4.80
CA LYS A 126 -0.84 2.12 4.95
C LYS A 126 0.62 2.32 4.57
N GLY A 127 0.87 2.68 3.32
CA GLY A 127 2.22 2.72 2.75
C GLY A 127 2.65 4.13 2.34
N VAL A 128 3.94 4.39 2.40
CA VAL A 128 4.58 5.49 1.66
C VAL A 128 4.87 4.97 0.25
N VAL A 129 4.39 5.67 -0.76
CA VAL A 129 4.71 5.37 -2.17
C VAL A 129 6.14 5.81 -2.45
N GLY A 130 6.98 4.87 -2.87
CA GLY A 130 8.33 5.12 -3.35
C GLY A 130 8.54 4.47 -4.72
N GLU A 131 9.73 4.64 -5.26
CA GLU A 131 10.15 4.04 -6.52
C GLU A 131 11.37 3.15 -6.30
N TYR A 132 11.35 1.97 -6.92
CA TYR A 132 12.47 1.05 -6.92
C TYR A 132 12.55 0.37 -8.28
N ASN A 133 13.71 0.45 -8.94
CA ASN A 133 13.98 -0.13 -10.26
C ASN A 133 12.93 0.20 -11.34
N GLY A 134 12.42 1.44 -11.34
CA GLY A 134 11.44 1.89 -12.35
C GLY A 134 10.03 1.38 -12.12
N SER A 135 9.68 1.00 -10.88
CA SER A 135 8.31 0.64 -10.49
C SER A 135 7.98 1.27 -9.14
N ASN A 136 6.69 1.57 -8.93
CA ASN A 136 6.22 2.00 -7.62
C ASN A 136 6.30 0.84 -6.62
N GLN A 137 6.68 1.15 -5.39
CA GLN A 137 6.75 0.23 -4.27
C GLN A 137 6.17 0.91 -3.03
N LEU A 138 5.42 0.15 -2.23
CA LEU A 138 4.94 0.62 -0.94
C LEU A 138 5.89 0.21 0.18
N SER A 139 6.31 1.18 0.99
CA SER A 139 6.99 0.93 2.28
C SER A 139 6.01 1.14 3.43
N LEU A 140 5.96 0.24 4.40
CA LEU A 140 5.02 0.37 5.52
C LEU A 140 5.32 1.61 6.36
N ALA A 141 4.29 2.41 6.66
CA ALA A 141 4.47 3.66 7.40
C ALA A 141 4.85 3.44 8.87
N ASP A 142 4.33 2.39 9.51
CA ASP A 142 4.58 2.02 10.91
C ASP A 142 4.20 0.55 11.21
N ALA A 143 4.32 0.15 12.47
CA ALA A 143 4.04 -1.21 12.94
C ALA A 143 2.58 -1.68 12.73
N ASN A 144 1.63 -0.75 12.59
CA ASN A 144 0.20 -1.03 12.42
C ASN A 144 -0.27 -0.82 10.99
N SER A 145 0.66 -0.66 10.05
CA SER A 145 0.38 -0.28 8.67
C SER A 145 0.05 -1.45 7.75
N PHE A 146 -0.10 -2.65 8.30
CA PHE A 146 -0.42 -3.85 7.55
C PHE A 146 -1.43 -4.72 8.30
N SER A 147 -2.49 -5.14 7.62
CA SER A 147 -3.45 -6.10 8.15
C SER A 147 -4.03 -6.98 7.06
N ILE A 148 -4.34 -8.23 7.41
CA ILE A 148 -5.16 -9.13 6.59
C ILE A 148 -6.62 -8.86 6.98
N VAL A 149 -7.43 -8.44 6.01
CA VAL A 149 -8.80 -7.96 6.25
C VAL A 149 -9.82 -9.08 6.02
N THR A 150 -9.66 -9.84 4.94
CA THR A 150 -10.52 -10.96 4.55
C THR A 150 -9.78 -11.82 3.52
N VAL A 151 -10.42 -12.85 2.98
CA VAL A 151 -9.96 -13.65 1.84
C VAL A 151 -10.87 -13.44 0.63
N THR A 152 -10.32 -13.50 -0.58
CA THR A 152 -11.14 -13.51 -1.80
C THR A 152 -11.86 -14.84 -1.94
N THR A 153 -13.13 -14.82 -2.34
CA THR A 153 -13.90 -16.02 -2.66
C THR A 153 -13.83 -16.40 -4.14
N ASP A 154 -13.34 -15.49 -4.97
CA ASP A 154 -13.29 -15.66 -6.42
C ASP A 154 -11.91 -16.18 -6.86
N PRO A 155 -11.85 -17.10 -7.83
CA PRO A 155 -10.57 -17.54 -8.37
C PRO A 155 -9.85 -16.36 -9.04
N ILE A 156 -8.63 -16.07 -8.59
CA ILE A 156 -7.76 -15.11 -9.27
C ILE A 156 -7.30 -15.76 -10.57
N VAL A 157 -7.70 -15.19 -11.70
CA VAL A 157 -7.23 -15.64 -13.01
C VAL A 157 -6.02 -14.79 -13.36
N SER A 158 -4.84 -15.42 -13.40
CA SER A 158 -3.66 -14.80 -14.02
C SER A 158 -3.89 -14.81 -15.53
N ASP A 159 -3.63 -13.68 -16.20
CA ASP A 159 -3.85 -13.53 -17.64
C ASP A 159 -3.28 -14.73 -18.41
N THR A 160 -4.14 -15.42 -19.14
CA THR A 160 -3.69 -16.42 -20.11
C THR A 160 -3.12 -15.64 -21.28
N ILE A 161 -1.80 -15.65 -21.47
CA ILE A 161 -1.19 -15.13 -22.68
C ILE A 161 -1.67 -16.01 -23.84
N THR A 162 -2.65 -15.54 -24.60
CA THR A 162 -2.90 -16.05 -25.96
C THR A 162 -1.74 -15.58 -26.83
N VAL A 163 -0.79 -16.50 -27.05
CA VAL A 163 0.27 -16.37 -28.06
C VAL A 163 -0.30 -16.69 -29.44
#